data_AF-A0A7C7FZZ0-F1
#
_entry.id   AF-A0A7C7FZZ0-F1
#
_cell.length_a   1.000
_cell.length_b   1.000
_cell.length_c   1.000
_cell.angle_alpha   90.00
_cell.angle_beta   90.00
_cell.angle_gamma   90.00
#
_symmetry.space_group_name_H-M   'P 1'
#
loop_
_entity.id
_entity.type
_entity.pdbx_description
1 polymer ?
#
loop_
_entity_poly.entity_id
_entity_poly.type
_entity_poly.pdbx_seq_one_letter_code
_entity_poly.pdbx_strand_id
1 'polypeptide(L)'
;MTRRPWQTKEWKNRREQILLTRNKCEWCGKTKNLHITHKVHVAKYTLPTPEYLACSNNDIRVLCGGCHLADHKGIEPCPSCSGWKRKHNSICKKCREREEDKEWEKAHEQEQLSDEDEAAMHFYFWGFYQPVWKIRIAMHNLFNSC
;
A
#
# COMPACT_ATOMS: atom_id res chain seq x y z
N MET A 1 4.08 44.86 19.95
CA MET A 1 3.86 43.47 19.50
C MET A 1 4.59 43.27 18.18
N THR A 2 5.51 42.32 18.09
CA THR A 2 6.18 41.97 16.84
C THR A 2 5.15 41.39 15.86
N ARG A 3 5.15 41.89 14.61
CA ARG A 3 4.27 41.34 13.57
C ARG A 3 4.66 39.89 13.30
N ARG A 4 3.67 39.02 13.08
CA ARG A 4 3.95 37.61 12.77
C ARG A 4 4.71 37.52 11.44
N PRO A 5 5.63 36.56 11.25
CA PRO A 5 6.46 36.47 10.04
C PRO A 5 5.65 36.47 8.73
N TRP A 6 4.49 35.82 8.71
CA TRP A 6 3.60 35.74 7.54
C TRP A 6 2.77 36.98 7.26
N GLN A 7 2.81 38.00 8.13
CA GLN A 7 2.11 39.27 7.92
C GLN A 7 3.01 40.31 7.23
N THR A 8 4.30 40.02 7.06
CA THR A 8 5.27 40.92 6.42
C THR A 8 4.99 41.09 4.93
N LYS A 9 5.36 42.24 4.37
CA LYS A 9 5.24 42.51 2.92
C LYS A 9 6.13 41.55 2.12
N GLU A 10 7.33 41.27 2.62
CA GLU A 10 8.27 40.33 2.03
C GLU A 10 7.66 38.92 1.88
N TRP A 11 7.04 38.40 2.94
CA TRP A 11 6.36 37.11 2.86
C TRP A 11 5.20 37.11 1.86
N LYS A 12 4.41 38.18 1.80
CA LYS A 12 3.30 38.29 0.83
C LYS A 12 3.81 38.22 -0.61
N ASN A 13 4.84 39.00 -0.93
CA ASN A 13 5.48 38.98 -2.25
C ASN A 13 6.06 37.61 -2.58
N ARG A 14 6.75 36.98 -1.62
CA ARG A 14 7.31 35.63 -1.80
C ARG A 14 6.21 34.58 -2.00
N ARG A 15 5.13 34.65 -1.22
CA ARG A 15 3.97 33.78 -1.35
C ARG A 15 3.35 33.88 -2.74
N GLU A 16 3.20 35.09 -3.27
CA GLU A 16 2.70 35.31 -4.63
C GLU A 16 3.62 34.67 -5.68
N GLN A 17 4.94 34.86 -5.58
CA GLN A 17 5.90 34.22 -6.49
C GLN A 17 5.86 32.68 -6.44
N ILE A 18 5.72 32.10 -5.24
CA ILE A 18 5.59 30.65 -5.08
C ILE A 18 4.31 30.15 -5.73
N LEU A 19 3.18 30.82 -5.52
CA LEU A 19 1.89 30.42 -6.09
C LEU A 19 1.83 30.63 -7.61
N LEU A 20 2.55 31.63 -8.15
CA LEU A 20 2.71 31.82 -9.60
C LEU A 20 3.55 30.70 -10.22
N THR A 21 4.67 30.35 -9.58
CA THR A 21 5.57 29.28 -10.07
C THR A 21 4.94 27.90 -9.93
N ARG A 22 4.30 27.62 -8.78
CA ARG A 22 3.65 26.35 -8.45
C ARG A 22 2.13 26.51 -8.45
N ASN A 23 1.60 26.77 -9.64
CA ASN A 23 0.19 27.10 -9.89
C ASN A 23 -0.80 25.91 -9.76
N LYS A 24 -0.36 24.79 -9.17
CA LYS A 24 -1.19 23.58 -9.00
C LYS A 24 -0.86 22.88 -7.69
N CYS A 25 -1.87 22.20 -7.16
CA CYS A 25 -1.73 21.34 -6.00
C CYS A 25 -0.80 20.17 -6.31
N GLU A 26 0.22 19.97 -5.49
CA GLU A 26 1.19 18.88 -5.65
C GLU A 26 0.54 17.49 -5.47
N TRP A 27 -0.58 17.37 -4.76
CA TRP A 27 -1.25 16.08 -4.50
C TRP A 27 -2.33 15.71 -5.50
N CYS A 28 -3.15 16.67 -5.94
CA CYS A 28 -4.31 16.39 -6.79
C CYS A 28 -4.37 17.22 -8.08
N GLY A 29 -3.37 18.08 -8.34
CA GLY A 29 -3.30 18.88 -9.57
C GLY A 29 -4.29 20.04 -9.68
N LYS A 30 -5.21 20.24 -8.71
CA LYS A 30 -6.14 21.38 -8.71
C LYS A 30 -5.38 22.71 -8.73
N THR A 31 -5.84 23.67 -9.52
CA THR A 31 -5.24 25.01 -9.67
C THR A 31 -5.92 26.09 -8.83
N LYS A 32 -7.08 25.79 -8.23
CA LYS A 32 -7.88 26.72 -7.44
C LYS A 32 -7.64 26.55 -5.93
N ASN A 33 -7.81 27.64 -5.19
CA ASN A 33 -7.72 27.68 -3.72
C ASN A 33 -6.43 27.05 -3.18
N LEU A 34 -5.29 27.57 -3.63
CA LEU A 34 -3.96 27.08 -3.31
C LEU A 34 -3.42 27.71 -2.02
N HIS A 35 -2.83 26.87 -1.20
CA HIS A 35 -2.23 27.19 0.09
C HIS A 35 -0.79 26.71 0.12
N ILE A 36 0.04 27.44 0.84
CA ILE A 36 1.45 27.11 1.07
C ILE A 36 1.54 26.36 2.40
N THR A 37 2.18 25.19 2.38
CA THR A 37 2.34 24.33 3.55
C THR A 37 3.81 23.91 3.68
N HIS A 38 4.30 23.81 4.90
CA HIS A 38 5.66 23.32 5.17
C HIS A 38 5.65 21.79 5.25
N LYS A 39 6.61 21.13 4.59
CA LYS A 39 6.73 19.67 4.52
C LYS A 39 7.09 19.04 5.87
N VAL A 40 8.04 19.69 6.55
CA VAL A 40 8.39 19.34 7.92
C VAL A 40 7.37 20.04 8.81
N HIS A 41 6.71 19.31 9.71
CA HIS A 41 6.12 19.93 10.88
C HIS A 41 7.28 20.56 11.66
N VAL A 42 7.65 21.78 11.28
CA VAL A 42 8.50 22.61 12.11
C VAL A 42 7.70 22.76 13.40
N ALA A 43 8.09 22.01 14.44
CA ALA A 43 7.62 22.14 15.81
C ALA A 43 8.06 23.50 16.41
N LYS A 44 8.09 24.54 15.58
CA LYS A 44 9.02 25.66 15.64
C LYS A 44 8.28 26.94 15.23
N TYR A 45 7.13 27.15 15.87
CA TYR A 45 6.53 28.50 15.96
C TYR A 45 7.35 29.45 16.85
N THR A 46 8.54 29.02 17.29
CA THR A 46 9.52 29.76 18.07
C THR A 46 10.68 30.32 17.24
N LEU A 47 10.73 30.06 15.92
CA LEU A 47 11.80 30.61 15.10
C LEU A 47 11.59 32.12 14.88
N PRO A 48 12.58 32.98 15.20
CA PRO A 48 12.54 34.38 14.81
C PRO A 48 12.33 34.57 13.30
N THR A 49 11.78 35.73 12.93
CA THR A 49 11.40 36.14 11.57
C THR A 49 12.39 35.77 10.44
N PRO A 50 13.73 35.90 10.62
CA PRO A 50 14.70 35.59 9.58
C PRO A 50 14.67 34.11 9.18
N GLU A 51 14.46 33.21 10.13
CA GLU A 51 14.52 31.76 9.92
C GLU A 51 13.24 31.23 9.26
N TYR A 52 12.09 31.84 9.54
CA TYR A 52 10.83 31.56 8.83
C TYR A 52 10.94 31.95 7.35
N LEU A 53 11.55 33.11 7.07
CA LEU A 53 11.82 33.57 5.71
C LEU A 53 12.96 32.78 5.05
N ALA A 54 13.88 32.19 5.83
CA ALA A 54 14.96 31.35 5.31
C ALA A 54 14.51 29.93 4.95
N CYS A 55 13.29 29.50 5.30
CA CYS A 55 12.78 28.17 4.95
C CYS A 55 12.89 27.96 3.44
N SER A 56 13.59 26.91 3.00
CA SER A 56 13.94 26.75 1.59
C SER A 56 12.67 26.50 0.75
N ASN A 57 12.70 26.86 -0.53
CA ASN A 57 11.58 26.53 -1.42
C ASN A 57 11.35 25.01 -1.52
N ASN A 58 12.35 24.19 -1.18
CA ASN A 58 12.25 22.73 -1.17
C ASN A 58 11.47 22.19 0.04
N ASP A 59 11.47 22.93 1.15
CA ASP A 59 10.73 22.58 2.38
C ASP A 59 9.27 23.00 2.33
N ILE A 60 8.88 23.69 1.26
CA ILE A 60 7.54 24.18 1.03
C ILE A 60 6.85 23.29 -0.01
N ARG A 61 5.54 23.09 0.17
CA ARG A 61 4.63 22.48 -0.80
C ARG A 61 3.41 23.34 -1.04
N VAL A 62 2.84 23.25 -2.24
CA VAL A 62 1.58 23.91 -2.58
C VAL A 62 0.44 22.90 -2.64
N LEU A 63 -0.58 23.11 -1.83
CA LEU A 63 -1.75 22.22 -1.72
C LEU A 63 -3.05 23.01 -1.92
N CYS A 64 -4.07 22.38 -2.50
CA CYS A 64 -5.40 22.96 -2.50
C CYS A 64 -6.02 22.89 -1.09
N GLY A 65 -7.05 23.69 -0.80
CA GLY A 65 -7.67 23.73 0.53
C GLY A 65 -8.06 22.37 1.13
N GLY A 66 -8.56 21.44 0.30
CA GLY A 66 -8.89 20.08 0.76
C GLY A 66 -7.66 19.24 1.10
N CYS A 67 -6.63 19.27 0.25
CA CYS A 67 -5.36 18.56 0.49
C CYS A 67 -4.60 19.17 1.66
N HIS A 68 -4.64 20.49 1.82
CA HIS A 68 -4.06 21.19 2.96
C HIS A 68 -4.69 20.73 4.27
N LEU A 69 -6.02 20.64 4.33
CA LEU A 69 -6.71 20.12 5.51
C LEU A 69 -6.36 18.64 5.79
N ALA A 70 -6.24 17.81 4.74
CA ALA A 70 -5.83 16.43 4.89
C ALA A 70 -4.41 16.31 5.50
N ASP A 71 -3.47 17.14 5.04
CA ASP A 71 -2.09 17.17 5.55
C ASP A 71 -2.03 17.51 7.05
N HIS A 72 -2.83 18.51 7.48
CA HIS A 72 -2.99 18.87 8.91
C HIS A 72 -3.61 17.75 9.74
N LYS A 73 -4.50 16.93 9.15
CA LYS A 73 -5.08 15.74 9.79
C LYS A 73 -4.14 14.53 9.77
N GLY A 74 -2.91 14.69 9.29
CA GLY A 74 -1.94 13.59 9.17
C GLY A 74 -2.35 12.56 8.12
N ILE A 75 -3.06 12.97 7.07
CA ILE A 75 -3.49 12.15 5.95
C ILE A 75 -2.73 12.60 4.70
N GLU A 76 -2.22 11.66 3.93
CA GLU A 76 -1.45 11.90 2.71
C GLU A 76 -1.90 10.95 1.58
N PRO A 77 -1.67 11.31 0.31
CA PRO A 77 -1.96 10.41 -0.81
C PRO A 77 -1.16 9.11 -0.68
N CYS A 78 -1.79 7.99 -1.03
CA CYS A 78 -1.09 6.71 -1.07
C CYS A 78 -0.09 6.70 -2.25
N PRO A 79 1.16 6.23 -2.05
CA PRO A 79 2.12 6.13 -3.16
C PRO A 79 1.77 5.01 -4.15
N SER A 80 1.09 3.97 -3.69
CA SER A 80 0.82 2.75 -4.49
C SER A 80 -0.53 2.78 -5.21
N CYS A 81 -1.45 3.66 -4.82
CA CYS A 81 -2.76 3.77 -5.45
C CYS A 81 -3.35 5.17 -5.33
N SER A 82 -4.48 5.44 -5.99
CA SER A 82 -5.21 6.72 -5.90
C SER A 82 -5.93 6.97 -4.56
N GLY A 83 -5.57 6.21 -3.52
CA GLY A 83 -6.17 6.26 -2.20
C GLY A 83 -5.49 7.26 -1.26
N TRP A 84 -5.88 7.21 0.01
CA TRP A 84 -5.33 8.05 1.07
C TRP A 84 -4.85 7.17 2.22
N LYS A 85 -3.73 7.54 2.84
CA LYS A 85 -3.18 6.86 4.02
C LYS A 85 -2.91 7.84 5.15
N ARG A 86 -2.81 7.33 6.37
CA ARG A 86 -2.27 8.09 7.50
C ARG A 86 -0.75 8.14 7.39
N LYS A 87 -0.12 9.23 7.84
CA LYS A 87 1.34 9.41 7.81
C LYS A 87 2.10 8.29 8.55
N HIS A 88 1.54 7.76 9.63
CA HIS A 88 2.13 6.66 10.40
C HIS A 88 1.90 5.27 9.79
N ASN A 89 1.09 5.16 8.75
CA ASN A 89 0.86 3.89 8.06
C ASN A 89 1.78 3.78 6.84
N SER A 90 2.40 2.62 6.65
CA SER A 90 3.20 2.30 5.47
C SER A 90 2.33 2.27 4.21
N ILE A 91 1.15 1.65 4.29
CA ILE A 91 0.21 1.43 3.18
C ILE A 91 -1.18 2.00 3.49
N CYS A 92 -1.97 2.26 2.46
CA CYS A 92 -3.37 2.64 2.63
C CYS A 92 -4.25 1.42 2.89
N LYS A 93 -5.46 1.63 3.43
CA LYS A 93 -6.42 0.57 3.70
C LYS A 93 -6.70 -0.30 2.46
N LYS A 94 -6.92 0.32 1.29
CA LYS A 94 -7.18 -0.40 0.03
C LYS A 94 -6.01 -1.27 -0.44
N CYS A 95 -4.78 -0.81 -0.19
CA CYS A 95 -3.58 -1.58 -0.54
C CYS A 95 -3.41 -2.76 0.41
N ARG A 96 -3.69 -2.56 1.70
CA ARG A 96 -3.63 -3.62 2.69
C ARG A 96 -4.63 -4.73 2.41
N GLU A 97 -5.90 -4.38 2.14
CA GLU A 97 -6.94 -5.35 1.78
C GLU A 97 -6.52 -6.17 0.54
N ARG A 98 -5.92 -5.53 -0.46
CA ARG A 98 -5.41 -6.23 -1.65
C ARG A 98 -4.25 -7.19 -1.35
N GLU A 99 -3.41 -6.89 -0.36
CA GLU A 99 -2.34 -7.80 0.05
C GLU A 99 -2.90 -8.99 0.83
N GLU A 100 -3.85 -8.73 1.74
CA GLU A 100 -4.58 -9.77 2.50
C GLU A 100 -5.31 -10.74 1.56
N ASP A 101 -6.01 -10.23 0.52
CA ASP A 101 -6.68 -11.07 -0.48
C ASP A 101 -5.70 -12.01 -1.22
N LYS A 102 -4.53 -11.49 -1.61
CA LYS A 102 -3.50 -12.29 -2.29
C LYS A 102 -2.85 -13.33 -1.40
N GLU A 103 -2.71 -13.04 -0.11
CA GLU A 103 -2.21 -14.03 0.86
C GLU A 103 -3.23 -15.16 1.04
N TRP A 104 -4.52 -14.83 1.10
CA TRP A 104 -5.59 -15.80 1.19
C TRP A 104 -5.66 -16.70 -0.06
N GLU A 105 -5.60 -16.13 -1.26
CA GLU A 105 -5.56 -16.88 -2.53
C GLU A 105 -4.36 -17.85 -2.57
N LYS A 106 -3.17 -17.41 -2.16
CA LYS A 106 -1.98 -18.27 -2.12
C LYS A 106 -2.08 -19.40 -1.10
N ALA A 107 -2.62 -19.11 0.08
CA ALA A 107 -2.81 -20.13 1.12
C ALA A 107 -3.78 -21.21 0.64
N HIS A 108 -4.89 -20.80 -0.01
CA HIS A 108 -5.89 -21.71 -0.55
C HIS A 108 -5.35 -22.54 -1.72
N GLU A 109 -4.52 -21.97 -2.59
CA GLU A 109 -3.83 -22.71 -3.65
C GLU A 109 -2.85 -23.75 -3.08
N GLN A 110 -2.09 -23.39 -2.04
CA GLN A 110 -1.18 -24.31 -1.35
C GLN A 110 -1.91 -25.47 -0.66
N GLU A 111 -3.05 -25.19 -0.01
CA GLU A 111 -3.89 -26.20 0.63
C GLU A 111 -4.47 -27.18 -0.41
N GLN A 112 -4.97 -26.66 -1.54
CA GLN A 112 -5.45 -27.50 -2.64
C GLN A 112 -4.35 -28.38 -3.23
N LEU A 113 -3.15 -27.85 -3.43
CA LEU A 113 -1.99 -28.63 -3.87
C LEU A 113 -1.62 -29.72 -2.87
N SER A 114 -1.65 -29.44 -1.55
CA SER A 114 -1.38 -30.46 -0.53
C SER A 114 -2.44 -31.55 -0.50
N ASP A 115 -3.72 -31.21 -0.68
CA ASP A 115 -4.81 -32.18 -0.73
C ASP A 115 -4.71 -33.07 -1.98
N GLU A 116 -4.31 -32.52 -3.12
CA GLU A 116 -4.05 -33.27 -4.35
C GLU A 116 -2.82 -34.20 -4.21
N ASP A 117 -1.75 -33.72 -3.58
CA ASP A 117 -0.56 -34.52 -3.27
C ASP A 117 -0.87 -35.64 -2.27
N GLU A 118 -1.70 -35.39 -1.26
CA GLU A 118 -2.20 -36.40 -0.32
C GLU A 118 -3.11 -37.42 -1.00
N ALA A 119 -4.02 -36.97 -1.88
CA ALA A 119 -4.87 -37.85 -2.68
C ALA A 119 -4.04 -38.71 -3.65
N ALA A 120 -3.00 -38.14 -4.27
CA ALA A 120 -2.05 -38.85 -5.11
C ALA A 120 -1.23 -39.87 -4.29
N MET A 121 -0.76 -39.50 -3.08
CA MET A 121 -0.11 -40.43 -2.15
C MET A 121 -1.05 -41.55 -1.71
N HIS A 122 -2.30 -41.24 -1.38
CA HIS A 122 -3.29 -42.24 -0.98
C HIS A 122 -3.61 -43.19 -2.15
N PHE A 123 -3.68 -42.68 -3.37
CA PHE A 123 -3.80 -43.52 -4.58
C PHE A 123 -2.54 -44.36 -4.82
N TYR A 124 -1.33 -43.86 -4.58
CA TYR A 124 -0.11 -44.66 -4.69
C TYR A 124 0.00 -45.74 -3.61
N PHE A 125 -0.42 -45.43 -2.39
CA PHE A 125 -0.30 -46.32 -1.24
C PHE A 125 -1.42 -47.36 -1.18
N TRP A 126 -2.65 -47.01 -1.59
CA TRP A 126 -3.82 -47.91 -1.57
C TRP A 126 -4.33 -48.34 -2.96
N GLY A 127 -3.87 -47.74 -4.04
CA GLY A 127 -4.44 -47.90 -5.39
C GLY A 127 -3.99 -49.11 -6.19
N PHE A 128 -3.12 -49.98 -5.68
CA PHE A 128 -2.88 -51.29 -6.30
C PHE A 128 -2.57 -52.38 -5.26
N TYR A 129 -3.52 -52.69 -4.38
CA TYR A 129 -3.70 -54.08 -3.98
C TYR A 129 -4.85 -54.67 -4.79
N GLN A 130 -4.54 -55.13 -6.01
CA GLN A 130 -5.30 -56.24 -6.60
C GLN A 130 -5.26 -57.36 -5.57
N PRO A 131 -6.39 -57.75 -4.97
CA PRO A 131 -6.29 -58.59 -3.81
C PRO A 131 -5.92 -60.00 -4.29
N VAL A 132 -4.85 -60.55 -3.68
CA VAL A 132 -4.06 -61.72 -4.12
C VAL A 132 -4.86 -63.03 -4.23
N TRP A 133 -6.14 -63.02 -3.85
CA TRP A 133 -7.06 -64.14 -3.98
C TRP A 133 -7.56 -64.38 -5.41
N LYS A 134 -7.39 -63.43 -6.35
CA LYS A 134 -7.65 -63.67 -7.79
C LYS A 134 -6.49 -64.34 -8.56
N ILE A 135 -5.33 -64.59 -7.92
CA ILE A 135 -4.22 -65.33 -8.56
C ILE A 135 -4.34 -66.85 -8.32
N ARG A 136 -5.28 -67.32 -7.49
CA ARG A 136 -5.38 -68.74 -7.10
C ARG A 136 -6.44 -69.58 -7.83
N ILE A 137 -7.07 -69.07 -8.90
CA ILE A 137 -8.06 -69.83 -9.71
C ILE A 137 -7.62 -70.03 -11.18
N ALA A 138 -6.41 -69.60 -11.57
CA ALA A 138 -5.88 -69.84 -12.92
C ALA A 138 -4.78 -70.92 -13.01
N MET A 139 -4.39 -71.56 -11.90
CA MET A 139 -3.40 -72.66 -11.91
C MET A 139 -3.99 -74.06 -11.63
N HIS A 140 -5.31 -74.18 -11.41
CA HIS A 140 -5.95 -75.47 -11.12
C HIS A 140 -6.58 -76.17 -12.34
N ASN A 141 -6.36 -75.64 -13.55
CA ASN A 141 -6.80 -76.24 -14.83
C ASN A 141 -5.64 -76.70 -15.74
N LEU A 142 -4.42 -76.82 -15.21
CA LEU A 142 -3.25 -77.32 -15.96
C LEU A 142 -2.72 -78.68 -15.46
N PHE A 143 -3.42 -79.36 -14.54
CA PHE A 143 -2.98 -80.63 -13.95
C PHE A 143 -4.10 -81.67 -13.76
N ASN A 144 -5.11 -81.71 -14.64
CA ASN A 144 -6.06 -82.84 -14.72
C ASN A 144 -6.54 -83.04 -16.17
N SER A 145 -5.59 -83.31 -17.06
CA SER A 145 -5.86 -83.85 -18.40
C SER A 145 -4.92 -85.03 -18.63
N CYS A 146 -5.18 -86.12 -17.91
CA CYS A 146 -4.97 -87.48 -18.37
C CYS A 146 -6.33 -88.19 -18.29
#